data_AF-A0A947U9A9-F1
#
_entry.id   AF-A0A947U9A9-F1
#
_cell.length_a   1.000
_cell.length_b   1.000
_cell.length_c   1.000
_cell.angle_alpha   90.00
_cell.angle_beta   90.00
_cell.angle_gamma   90.00
#
_symmetry.space_group_name_H-M   'P 1'
#
loop_
_entity.id
_entity.type
_entity.pdbx_description
1 polymer ?
#
loop_
_entity_poly.entity_id
_entity_poly.type
_entity_poly.pdbx_seq_one_letter_code
_entity_poly.pdbx_strand_id
1 'polypeptide(L)' 'MRIISVNVNGIHAAVERGLLSWLQAQNADVICLQDTRASAFE' A
#
# COMPACT_ATOMS: atom_id res chain seq x y z
N MET A 1 -8.27 -14.55 -9.11
CA MET A 1 -7.98 -14.18 -7.72
C MET A 1 -6.49 -13.87 -7.59
N ARG A 2 -6.13 -12.61 -7.33
CA ARG A 2 -4.79 -12.04 -7.22
C ARG A 2 -4.70 -11.29 -5.90
N ILE A 3 -3.71 -11.63 -5.09
CA ILE A 3 -3.46 -11.01 -3.79
C ILE A 3 -2.07 -10.37 -3.83
N ILE A 4 -1.98 -9.10 -3.42
CA ILE A 4 -0.71 -8.39 -3.25
C ILE A 4 -0.47 -8.18 -1.76
N SER A 5 0.73 -8.51 -1.30
CA SER A 5 1.20 -8.16 0.03
C SER A 5 2.48 -7.35 -0.10
N VAL A 6 2.50 -6.14 0.44
CA VAL A 6 3.69 -5.27 0.38
C VAL A 6 3.92 -4.57 1.72
N ASN A 7 5.16 -4.65 2.19
CA ASN A 7 5.63 -3.82 3.29
C ASN A 7 6.02 -2.45 2.72
N VAL A 8 5.38 -1.38 3.22
CA VAL A 8 5.51 -0.04 2.66
C VAL A 8 6.55 0.82 3.38
N ASN A 9 7.06 0.40 4.54
CA ASN A 9 8.00 1.16 5.37
C ASN A 9 7.58 2.64 5.59
N GLY A 10 6.29 2.87 5.84
CA GLY A 10 5.64 4.18 5.91
C GLY A 10 4.75 4.47 4.69
N ILE A 11 3.43 4.49 4.91
CA ILE A 11 2.44 4.62 3.83
C ILE A 11 2.50 5.98 3.13
N HIS A 12 2.74 7.07 3.86
CA HIS A 12 2.86 8.41 3.27
C HIS A 12 4.06 8.51 2.32
N ALA A 13 5.25 8.08 2.76
CA ALA A 13 6.44 8.05 1.91
C ALA A 13 6.30 7.11 0.71
N ALA A 14 5.58 5.98 0.87
CA ALA A 14 5.31 5.08 -0.25
C ALA A 14 4.34 5.70 -1.27
N VAL A 15 3.32 6.44 -0.82
CA VAL A 15 2.40 7.18 -1.70
C VAL A 15 3.16 8.24 -2.52
N GLU A 16 4.05 9.00 -1.89
CA GLU A 16 4.93 9.96 -2.58
C GLU A 16 5.80 9.31 -3.66
N ARG A 17 6.18 8.04 -3.47
CA ARG A 17 6.95 7.23 -4.43
C ARG A 17 6.07 6.54 -5.49
N GLY A 18 4.77 6.79 -5.50
CA GLY A 18 3.85 6.28 -6.52
C GLY A 18 3.16 4.94 -6.20
N LEU A 19 3.09 4.53 -4.92
CA LEU A 19 2.44 3.29 -4.50
C LEU A 19 1.01 3.14 -5.05
N LEU A 20 0.18 4.19 -4.95
CA LEU A 20 -1.22 4.11 -5.36
C LEU A 20 -1.38 3.91 -6.87
N SER A 21 -0.61 4.66 -7.67
CA SER A 21 -0.59 4.51 -9.12
C SER A 21 -0.14 3.11 -9.54
N TRP A 22 0.87 2.57 -8.85
CA TRP A 22 1.34 1.20 -9.09
C TRP A 22 0.26 0.17 -8.75
N LEU A 23 -0.37 0.27 -7.56
CA LEU A 23 -1.42 -0.65 -7.11
C LEU A 23 -2.63 -0.65 -8.05
N GLN A 24 -3.05 0.53 -8.53
CA GLN A 24 -4.19 0.68 -9.44
C GLN A 24 -3.98 -0.08 -10.76
N ALA A 25 -2.75 -0.17 -11.26
CA ALA A 25 -2.42 -0.92 -12.47
C ALA A 25 -2.37 -2.44 -12.28
N GLN A 26 -2.44 -2.96 -11.05
CA GLN A 26 -2.19 -4.39 -10.79
C GLN A 26 -3.43 -5.28 -10.92
N ASN A 27 -4.66 -4.74 -10.97
CA ASN A 27 -5.89 -5.51 -10.98
C ASN A 27 -5.92 -6.61 -9.88
N ALA A 28 -5.59 -6.21 -8.64
CA ALA A 28 -5.58 -7.11 -7.49
C ALA A 28 -6.98 -7.21 -6.86
N ASP A 29 -7.37 -8.40 -6.45
CA ASP A 29 -8.62 -8.63 -5.72
C ASP A 29 -8.49 -8.24 -4.24
N VAL A 30 -7.29 -8.44 -3.65
CA VAL A 30 -6.98 -8.06 -2.28
C VAL A 30 -5.56 -7.46 -2.20
N ILE A 31 -5.41 -6.38 -1.43
CA ILE A 31 -4.12 -5.74 -1.16
C ILE A 31 -3.91 -5.70 0.36
N CYS A 32 -2.81 -6.26 0.82
CA CYS A 32 -2.37 -6.23 2.21
C CYS A 32 -1.14 -5.31 2.33
N LEU A 33 -1.20 -4.33 3.23
CA LEU A 33 -0.10 -3.41 3.51
C LEU A 33 0.45 -3.65 4.92
N GLN A 34 1.77 -3.61 5.07
CA GLN A 34 2.45 -3.71 6.37
C GLN A 34 3.41 -2.55 6.62
N ASP A 35 3.72 -2.28 7.90
CA ASP A 35 4.56 -1.15 8.34
C ASP A 35 4.06 0.20 7.76
N THR A 36 2.78 0.51 7.97
CA THR A 36 2.16 1.72 7.44
C THR A 36 2.65 2.99 8.14
N ARG A 37 3.14 2.90 9.39
CA ARG A 37 3.61 4.02 10.21
C ARG A 37 2.66 5.23 10.24
N ALA A 38 1.37 4.97 10.09
CA ALA A 38 0.29 5.94 10.20
C ALA A 38 -0.60 5.51 11.36
N SER A 39 -0.99 6.45 12.23
CA SER A 39 -1.94 6.16 13.30
C SER A 39 -3.35 6.06 12.73
N ALA A 40 -4.18 5.22 13.36
CA ALA A 40 -5.61 5.13 13.01
C ALA A 40 -6.45 6.25 13.63
N PHE A 41 -5.89 6.96 14.63
CA PHE A 41 -6.51 8.03 15.39
C PHE A 41 -5.44 9.08 15.72
N GLU A 42 -5.83 10.36 15.75
CA GLU A 42 -5.02 11.44 16.34
C GLU A 42 -5.12 11.42 17.86
#